data_AF-A0A8S2TVX2-F1
#
_entry.id   AF-A0A8S2TVX2-F1
#
_cell.length_a   1.000
_cell.length_b   1.000
_cell.length_c   1.000
_cell.angle_alpha   90.00
_cell.angle_beta   90.00
_cell.angle_gamma   90.00
#
_symmetry.space_group_name_H-M   'P 1'
#
loop_
_entity.id
_entity.type
_entity.pdbx_description
1 polymer ?
#
loop_
_entity_poly.entity_id
_entity_poly.type
_entity_poly.pdbx_seq_one_letter_code
_entity_poly.pdbx_strand_id
1 'polypeptide(L)'
;KAIGIDLGTSYSCVGVFQDGKVEIIPNEHGNSITPSYIAFNDEGILIGDDAKNQLARNPYNTVLNIQRLIGRKYNDATVQTDMKKWSFKVINEAEKPKIQVEY
;
A
#
# COMPACT_ATOMS: atom_id res chain seq x y z
N LYS A 1 10.45 25.30 -1.52
CA LYS A 1 10.48 23.92 -2.07
C LYS A 1 9.33 23.16 -1.43
N ALA A 2 8.55 22.43 -2.22
CA ALA A 2 7.42 21.64 -1.73
C ALA A 2 7.43 20.26 -2.39
N ILE A 3 6.95 19.25 -1.68
CA ILE A 3 6.80 17.88 -2.17
C ILE A 3 5.31 17.60 -2.34
N GLY A 4 4.93 17.08 -3.50
CA GLY A 4 3.61 16.52 -3.75
C GLY A 4 3.70 15.00 -3.75
N ILE A 5 2.80 14.34 -3.03
CA ILE A 5 2.69 12.88 -3.00
C ILE A 5 1.28 12.52 -3.46
N ASP A 6 1.19 11.76 -4.54
CA ASP A 6 -0.03 11.06 -4.93
C ASP A 6 -0.02 9.67 -4.29
N LEU A 7 -0.95 9.43 -3.35
CA LEU A 7 -1.11 8.17 -2.64
C LEU A 7 -2.21 7.33 -3.29
N GLY A 8 -1.93 6.82 -4.49
CA GLY A 8 -2.89 6.04 -5.26
C GLY A 8 -3.07 4.59 -4.78
N THR A 9 -4.21 3.98 -5.13
CA THR A 9 -4.61 2.63 -4.66
C THR A 9 -3.61 1.53 -5.02
N SER A 10 -3.10 1.54 -6.26
CA SER A 10 -2.17 0.50 -6.76
C SER A 10 -0.73 0.98 -6.81
N TYR A 11 -0.51 2.26 -7.10
CA TYR A 11 0.78 2.91 -7.19
C TYR A 11 0.70 4.30 -6.58
N SER A 12 1.83 4.76 -6.09
CA SER A 12 2.04 6.11 -5.60
C SER A 12 3.13 6.81 -6.39
N CYS A 13 3.11 8.13 -6.41
CA CYS A 13 4.07 8.97 -7.11
C CYS A 13 4.48 10.13 -6.22
N VAL A 14 5.74 10.58 -6.33
CA VAL A 14 6.24 11.74 -5.62
C VAL A 14 6.91 12.70 -6.60
N GLY A 15 6.58 13.98 -6.46
CA GLY A 15 7.18 15.06 -7.22
C GLY A 15 7.63 16.19 -6.30
N VAL A 16 8.62 16.96 -6.75
CA VAL A 16 9.12 18.15 -6.07
C VAL A 16 8.98 19.38 -6.96
N PHE A 17 8.55 20.49 -6.38
CA PHE A 17 8.61 21.80 -7.04
C PHE A 17 9.92 22.50 -6.65
N GLN A 18 10.82 22.62 -7.62
CA GLN A 18 12.10 23.33 -7.49
C GLN A 18 12.47 24.03 -8.78
N ASP A 19 13.15 25.17 -8.67
CA ASP A 19 13.67 25.96 -9.79
C ASP A 19 12.61 26.29 -10.87
N GLY A 20 11.40 26.60 -10.42
CA GLY A 20 10.29 27.00 -11.28
C GLY A 20 9.61 25.88 -12.05
N LYS A 21 9.95 24.61 -11.79
CA LYS A 21 9.37 23.43 -12.46
C LYS A 21 9.05 22.32 -11.47
N VAL A 22 8.21 21.38 -11.92
CA VAL A 22 7.94 20.12 -11.21
C VAL A 22 8.86 19.03 -11.77
N GLU A 23 9.50 18.27 -10.88
CA GLU A 23 10.28 17.10 -11.21
C GLU A 23 9.71 15.87 -10.50
N ILE A 24 9.55 14.76 -11.22
CA ILE A 24 9.13 13.47 -10.65
C ILE A 24 10.37 12.75 -10.13
N ILE A 25 10.30 12.23 -8.91
CA ILE A 25 11.43 11.56 -8.28
C ILE A 25 11.31 10.05 -8.54
N PRO A 26 12.27 9.43 -9.25
CA PRO A 26 12.29 7.98 -9.41
C PRO A 26 12.63 7.29 -8.08
N ASN A 27 12.11 6.09 -7.87
CA ASN A 27 12.49 5.24 -6.75
C ASN A 27 13.87 4.58 -6.96
N GLU A 28 14.31 3.77 -6.01
CA GLU A 28 15.62 3.09 -6.06
C GLU A 28 15.79 2.12 -7.23
N HIS A 29 14.69 1.68 -7.85
CA HIS A 29 14.69 0.86 -9.07
C HIS A 29 14.63 1.69 -10.36
N GLY A 30 14.63 3.03 -10.26
CA GLY A 30 14.52 3.94 -11.40
C GLY A 30 13.10 4.19 -11.89
N ASN A 31 12.07 3.69 -11.20
CA ASN A 31 10.67 3.86 -11.60
C ASN A 31 10.10 5.17 -11.06
N SER A 32 9.40 5.94 -11.91
CA SER A 32 8.70 7.17 -11.52
C SER A 32 7.41 6.95 -10.71
N ILE A 33 6.97 5.70 -10.58
CA ILE A 33 5.83 5.29 -9.75
C ILE A 33 6.25 4.08 -8.92
N THR A 34 5.80 4.03 -7.67
CA THR A 34 6.11 2.93 -6.74
C THR A 34 4.84 2.18 -6.40
N PRO A 35 4.80 0.83 -6.45
CA PRO A 35 3.63 0.07 -6.02
C PRO A 35 3.19 0.44 -4.60
N SER A 36 1.89 0.59 -4.37
CA SER A 36 1.31 0.81 -3.03
C SER A 36 1.17 -0.52 -2.27
N TYR A 37 2.30 -1.21 -2.08
CA TYR A 37 2.41 -2.54 -1.49
C TYR A 37 3.31 -2.49 -0.27
N ILE A 38 2.94 -3.25 0.76
CA ILE A 38 3.75 -3.46 1.97
C ILE A 38 3.74 -4.95 2.23
N ALA A 39 4.91 -5.55 2.42
CA ALA A 39 5.04 -6.94 2.79
C ALA A 39 5.81 -7.09 4.10
N PHE A 40 5.38 -8.05 4.92
CA PHE A 40 6.02 -8.40 6.18
C PHE A 40 6.62 -9.80 6.05
N ASN A 41 7.87 -9.96 6.48
CA ASN A 41 8.58 -11.22 6.53
C ASN A 41 9.55 -11.25 7.74
N ASP A 42 10.20 -12.38 7.95
CA ASP A 42 11.13 -12.59 9.08
C ASP A 42 12.36 -11.65 9.05
N GLU A 43 12.68 -11.09 7.87
CA GLU A 43 13.82 -10.18 7.67
C GLU A 43 13.42 -8.71 7.88
N GLY A 44 12.12 -8.39 7.88
CA GLY A 44 11.59 -7.06 8.13
C GLY A 44 10.41 -6.67 7.23
N ILE A 45 10.38 -5.39 6.87
CA ILE A 45 9.29 -4.80 6.08
C ILE A 45 9.82 -4.45 4.69
N LEU A 46 9.20 -5.02 3.66
CA LEU A 46 9.42 -4.67 2.27
C LEU A 46 8.34 -3.70 1.80
N ILE A 47 8.69 -2.76 0.94
CA ILE A 47 7.77 -1.73 0.43
C ILE A 47 7.92 -1.62 -1.08
N GLY A 48 6.86 -1.28 -1.80
CA GLY A 48 6.98 -0.94 -3.21
C GLY A 48 7.22 -2.15 -4.11
N ASP A 49 8.22 -2.04 -4.98
CA ASP A 49 8.55 -3.06 -5.98
C ASP A 49 8.94 -4.39 -5.32
N ASP A 50 9.74 -4.37 -4.25
CA ASP A 50 10.15 -5.58 -3.53
C ASP A 50 8.96 -6.31 -2.88
N ALA A 51 8.06 -5.56 -2.25
CA ALA A 51 6.83 -6.12 -1.68
C ALA A 51 5.93 -6.75 -2.76
N LYS A 52 5.80 -6.09 -3.92
CA LYS A 52 5.03 -6.60 -5.04
C LYS A 52 5.65 -7.86 -5.66
N ASN A 53 6.97 -7.90 -5.79
CA ASN A 53 7.71 -9.01 -6.42
C ASN A 53 7.55 -10.33 -5.66
N GLN A 54 7.39 -10.27 -4.34
CA GLN A 54 7.25 -11.47 -3.51
C GLN A 54 5.80 -11.87 -3.21
N LEU A 55 4.79 -11.13 -3.71
CA LEU A 55 3.36 -11.37 -3.48
C LEU A 55 2.96 -12.85 -3.70
N ALA A 56 3.44 -13.47 -4.77
CA ALA A 56 3.09 -14.85 -5.10
C ALA A 56 3.61 -15.88 -4.09
N ARG A 57 4.70 -15.56 -3.38
CA ARG A 57 5.34 -16.44 -2.38
C ARG A 57 4.82 -16.20 -0.97
N ASN A 58 4.41 -14.98 -0.66
CA ASN A 58 3.93 -14.56 0.66
C ASN A 58 2.63 -13.73 0.55
N PRO A 59 1.54 -14.31 0.02
CA PRO A 59 0.34 -13.56 -0.28
C PRO A 59 -0.43 -13.11 0.97
N TYR A 60 -0.31 -13.83 2.08
CA TYR A 60 -1.04 -13.55 3.32
C TYR A 60 -0.46 -12.38 4.11
N ASN A 61 0.85 -12.12 3.98
CA ASN A 61 1.53 -11.00 4.62
C ASN A 61 1.93 -9.89 3.64
N THR A 62 1.45 -9.95 2.39
CA THR A 62 1.57 -8.85 1.43
C THR A 62 0.27 -8.08 1.34
N VAL A 63 0.32 -6.83 1.75
CA VAL A 63 -0.80 -5.91 1.81
C VAL A 63 -0.82 -4.99 0.59
N LEU A 64 -2.00 -4.83 0.01
CA LEU A 64 -2.26 -3.99 -1.16
C LEU A 64 -3.64 -3.33 -1.05
N ASN A 65 -3.89 -2.27 -1.82
CA ASN A 65 -5.17 -1.56 -1.85
C ASN A 65 -5.63 -0.98 -0.49
N ILE A 66 -4.70 -0.60 0.40
CA ILE A 66 -5.00 -0.08 1.75
C ILE A 66 -5.94 1.13 1.69
N GLN A 67 -5.82 1.96 0.66
CA GLN A 67 -6.67 3.13 0.41
C GLN A 67 -8.16 2.80 0.39
N ARG A 68 -8.54 1.53 0.10
CA ARG A 68 -9.94 1.08 0.12
C ARG A 68 -10.49 0.91 1.54
N LEU A 69 -9.63 0.78 2.54
CA LEU A 69 -9.98 0.64 3.96
C LEU A 69 -9.94 1.96 4.74
N ILE A 70 -9.12 2.93 4.30
CA ILE A 70 -8.93 4.19 5.03
C ILE A 70 -10.25 4.92 5.20
N GLY A 71 -10.53 5.34 6.43
CA GLY A 71 -11.75 6.09 6.79
C GLY A 71 -13.04 5.27 6.81
N ARG A 72 -12.99 3.96 6.53
CA ARG A 72 -14.18 3.09 6.55
C ARG A 72 -14.34 2.35 7.87
N LYS A 73 -15.59 1.92 8.14
CA LYS A 73 -15.89 0.97 9.21
C LYS A 73 -15.73 -0.46 8.71
N TYR A 74 -15.41 -1.39 9.60
CA TYR A 74 -15.23 -2.80 9.26
C TYR A 74 -16.47 -3.38 8.57
N ASN A 75 -17.67 -3.06 9.07
CA ASN A 75 -18.95 -3.56 8.53
C ASN A 75 -19.46 -2.80 7.29
N ASP A 76 -18.68 -1.87 6.72
CA ASP A 76 -19.06 -1.23 5.44
C ASP A 76 -19.19 -2.30 4.34
N ALA A 77 -20.29 -2.27 3.58
CA ALA A 77 -20.57 -3.26 2.53
C ALA A 77 -19.45 -3.36 1.48
N THR A 78 -18.78 -2.24 1.19
CA THR A 78 -17.63 -2.21 0.28
C THR A 78 -16.41 -2.91 0.87
N VAL A 79 -16.13 -2.71 2.17
CA VAL A 79 -15.06 -3.40 2.90
C VAL A 79 -15.32 -4.91 2.92
N GLN A 80 -16.54 -5.32 3.28
CA GLN A 80 -16.93 -6.74 3.29
C GLN A 80 -16.83 -7.40 1.91
N THR A 81 -17.09 -6.66 0.84
CA THR A 81 -16.97 -7.15 -0.53
C THR A 81 -15.52 -7.25 -0.97
N ASP A 82 -14.69 -6.25 -0.64
CA ASP A 82 -13.28 -6.22 -1.04
C ASP A 82 -12.43 -7.22 -0.24
N MET A 83 -12.76 -7.47 1.03
CA MET A 83 -12.13 -8.51 1.86
C MET A 83 -12.19 -9.91 1.22
N LYS A 84 -13.21 -10.21 0.41
CA LYS A 84 -13.33 -11.49 -0.29
C LYS A 84 -12.30 -11.67 -1.42
N LYS A 85 -11.65 -10.59 -1.84
CA LYS A 85 -10.70 -10.56 -2.95
C LYS A 85 -9.25 -10.57 -2.48
N TRP A 86 -9.01 -10.31 -1.20
CA TRP A 86 -7.66 -10.22 -0.64
C TRP A 86 -7.27 -11.53 0.01
N SER A 87 -5.98 -11.86 -0.09
CA SER A 87 -5.40 -13.00 0.62
C SER A 87 -5.11 -12.67 2.08
N PHE A 88 -4.67 -11.44 2.38
CA PHE A 88 -4.40 -10.99 3.75
C PHE A 88 -5.67 -10.86 4.58
N LYS A 89 -5.53 -11.02 5.90
CA LYS A 89 -6.66 -11.01 6.82
C LYS A 89 -6.97 -9.59 7.29
N VAL A 90 -8.26 -9.25 7.32
CA VAL A 90 -8.76 -8.01 7.93
C VAL A 90 -9.65 -8.40 9.12
N ILE A 91 -9.39 -7.81 10.28
CA ILE A 91 -10.12 -8.03 11.53
C ILE A 91 -10.87 -6.77 11.96
N ASN A 92 -11.92 -6.97 12.76
CA ASN A 92 -12.66 -5.90 13.39
C ASN A 92 -12.04 -5.57 14.74
N GLU A 93 -11.52 -4.35 14.89
CA GLU A 93 -11.13 -3.82 16.20
C GLU A 93 -11.90 -2.53 16.47
N ALA A 94 -12.83 -2.59 17.44
CA ALA A 94 -13.67 -1.44 17.81
C ALA A 94 -14.33 -0.75 16.59
N GLU A 95 -15.01 -1.52 15.75
CA GLU A 95 -15.65 -1.12 14.48
C GLU A 95 -14.70 -0.70 13.35
N LYS A 96 -13.38 -0.68 13.57
CA LYS A 96 -12.40 -0.27 12.57
C LYS A 96 -11.77 -1.51 11.91
N PRO A 97 -11.61 -1.51 10.58
CA PRO A 97 -10.88 -2.57 9.91
C PRO A 97 -9.40 -2.44 10.21
N LYS A 98 -8.78 -3.52 10.68
CA LYS A 98 -7.33 -3.63 10.85
C LYS A 98 -6.80 -4.82 10.07
N ILE A 99 -5.63 -4.66 9.48
CA ILE A 99 -4.97 -5.73 8.73
C ILE A 99 -4.15 -6.54 9.73
N GLN A 100 -4.37 -7.85 9.75
CA GLN A 100 -3.60 -8.80 10.55
C GLN A 100 -2.59 -9.50 9.65
N VAL A 101 -1.32 -9.39 10.04
CA VAL A 101 -0.18 -10.06 9.40
C VAL A 101 0.57 -10.88 10.45
N GLU A 102 1.32 -11.87 9.98
CA GLU A 102 2.21 -12.72 10.78
C GLU A 102 3.64 -12.50 10.28
N TYR A 103 4.52 -11.98 11.16
CA TYR A 103 5.96 -11.84 10.92
C TYR A 103 6.70 -11.74 12.25
#